data_AF-Q2SMU3-F1
#
_entry.id   AF-Q2SMU3-F1
#
_cell.length_a   1.000
_cell.length_b   1.000
_cell.length_c   1.000
_cell.angle_alpha   90.00
_cell.angle_beta   90.00
_cell.angle_gamma   90.00
#
_symmetry.space_group_name_H-M   'P 1'
#
loop_
_entity.id
_entity.type
_entity.pdbx_description
1 polymer ?
#
loop_
_entity_poly.entity_id
_entity_poly.type
_entity_poly.pdbx_seq_one_letter_code
_entity_poly.pdbx_strand_id
1 'polypeptide(L)' 'MKRELKKVQWTRAEAPQKAGRYVVAIEHECGLGAYDFSAWSPLEGWEIKDQSGKIVAFIDFDDVAELLPYAWEDQE' A
#
# COMPACT_ATOMS: atom_id res chain seq x y z
N MET A 1 19.99 5.47 19.83
CA MET A 1 19.59 4.09 19.44
C MET A 1 19.37 4.08 17.94
N LYS A 2 20.11 3.28 17.18
CA LYS A 2 19.80 3.06 15.76
C LYS A 2 18.52 2.23 15.71
N ARG A 3 17.38 2.84 15.37
CA ARG A 3 16.16 2.08 15.02
C ARG A 3 16.51 1.24 13.79
N GLU A 4 16.41 -0.08 13.89
CA GLU A 4 16.41 -0.91 12.70
C GLU A 4 15.18 -0.52 11.89
N LEU A 5 15.39 0.10 10.73
CA LEU A 5 14.30 0.51 9.84
C LEU A 5 13.56 -0.76 9.41
N LYS A 6 12.27 -0.83 9.77
CA LYS A 6 11.38 -1.89 9.29
C LYS A 6 11.44 -1.88 7.76
N LYS A 7 11.85 -3.00 7.16
CA LYS A 7 11.90 -3.11 5.69
C LYS A 7 10.47 -3.18 5.17
N VAL A 8 10.03 -2.12 4.52
CA VAL A 8 8.80 -2.12 3.72
C VAL A 8 8.98 -3.09 2.56
N GLN A 9 8.07 -4.05 2.43
CA GLN A 9 8.09 -5.05 1.38
C GLN A 9 6.69 -5.25 0.78
N TRP A 10 6.64 -5.45 -0.53
CA TRP A 10 5.43 -5.84 -1.24
C TRP A 10 4.99 -7.23 -0.80
N THR A 11 3.70 -7.35 -0.45
CA THR A 11 3.05 -8.64 -0.27
C THR A 11 2.26 -8.97 -1.53
N ARG A 12 2.64 -10.04 -2.25
CA ARG A 12 1.89 -10.53 -3.41
C ARG A 12 0.69 -11.36 -2.95
N ALA A 13 -0.48 -10.74 -2.97
CA ALA A 13 -1.76 -11.36 -2.68
C ALA A 13 -2.89 -10.45 -3.17
N GLU A 14 -4.09 -11.02 -3.35
CA GLU A 14 -5.28 -10.28 -3.79
C GLU A 14 -5.92 -9.45 -2.66
N ALA A 15 -5.70 -9.84 -1.39
CA ALA A 15 -6.27 -9.15 -0.24
C ALA A 15 -5.38 -9.29 1.02
N PRO A 16 -5.28 -8.25 1.87
CA PRO A 16 -4.64 -8.32 3.18
C PRO A 16 -5.51 -9.05 4.20
N GLN A 17 -4.94 -9.40 5.35
CA GLN A 17 -5.66 -10.05 6.45
C GLN A 17 -6.36 -9.06 7.40
N LYS A 18 -5.96 -7.78 7.37
CA LYS A 18 -6.40 -6.75 8.31
C LYS A 18 -7.01 -5.57 7.56
N ALA A 19 -8.09 -5.02 8.12
CA ALA A 19 -8.71 -3.80 7.61
C ALA A 19 -7.71 -2.65 7.72
N GLY A 20 -7.62 -1.81 6.69
CA GLY A 20 -6.59 -0.77 6.67
C GLY A 20 -6.48 -0.04 5.36
N ARG A 21 -5.43 0.78 5.29
CA ARG A 21 -5.07 1.60 4.13
C ARG A 21 -3.80 1.02 3.54
N TYR A 22 -3.77 0.86 2.23
CA TYR A 22 -2.69 0.16 1.54
C TYR A 22 -2.27 0.91 0.30
N VAL A 23 -0.96 0.89 0.04
CA VAL A 23 -0.45 1.13 -1.31
C VAL A 23 -0.65 -0.16 -2.10
N VAL A 24 -1.33 -0.12 -3.23
CA VAL A 24 -1.69 -1.29 -4.03
C VAL A 24 -1.00 -1.26 -5.38
N ALA A 25 -0.59 -2.43 -5.87
CA ALA A 25 -0.11 -2.60 -7.24
C ALA A 25 -1.22 -3.24 -8.08
N ILE A 26 -1.53 -2.59 -9.20
CA ILE A 26 -2.64 -2.95 -10.07
C ILE A 26 -2.10 -3.44 -11.42
N GLU A 27 -2.48 -4.66 -11.79
CA GLU A 27 -2.21 -5.28 -13.08
C GLU A 27 -3.37 -5.02 -14.02
N HIS A 28 -3.11 -4.35 -15.14
CA HIS A 28 -4.07 -4.12 -16.22
C HIS A 28 -3.74 -5.03 -17.41
N GLU A 29 -4.66 -5.15 -18.37
CA GLU A 29 -4.45 -5.94 -19.60
C GLU A 29 -3.22 -5.50 -20.41
N CYS A 30 -2.82 -4.24 -20.31
CA CYS A 30 -1.64 -3.67 -20.97
C CYS A 30 -0.35 -3.75 -20.13
N GLY A 31 -0.41 -4.33 -18.92
CA GLY A 31 0.74 -4.51 -18.02
C GLY A 31 0.50 -4.00 -16.59
N LEU A 32 1.53 -4.10 -15.76
CA LEU A 32 1.56 -3.54 -14.39
C LEU A 32 1.71 -2.02 -14.48
N GLY A 33 0.66 -1.28 -14.11
CA GLY A 33 0.53 0.12 -14.52
C GLY A 33 0.34 1.15 -13.41
N ALA A 34 -0.23 0.79 -12.27
CA ALA A 34 -0.57 1.79 -11.25
C ALA A 34 -0.21 1.33 -9.84
N TYR A 35 0.51 2.22 -9.14
CA TYR A 35 0.57 2.21 -7.68
C TYR A 35 -0.50 3.19 -7.19
N ASP A 36 -1.55 2.68 -6.56
CA ASP A 36 -2.65 3.50 -6.05
C ASP A 36 -2.75 3.35 -4.52
N PHE A 37 -3.55 4.19 -3.90
CA PHE A 37 -3.91 4.12 -2.50
C PHE A 37 -5.36 3.67 -2.36
N SER A 38 -5.58 2.56 -1.65
CA SER A 38 -6.94 2.05 -1.41
C SER A 38 -7.12 1.60 0.02
N ALA A 39 -8.33 1.82 0.56
CA ALA A 39 -8.78 1.12 1.74
C ALA A 39 -9.16 -0.33 1.40
N TRP A 40 -8.93 -1.25 2.34
CA TRP A 40 -9.46 -2.61 2.32
C TRP A 40 -10.27 -2.87 3.59
N SER A 41 -11.39 -3.57 3.43
CA SER A 41 -12.10 -4.20 4.54
C SER A 41 -12.50 -5.64 4.20
N PRO A 42 -12.62 -6.53 5.22
CA PRO A 42 -13.09 -7.89 4.99
C PRO A 42 -14.54 -7.99 4.47
N LEU A 43 -15.36 -6.95 4.72
CA LEU A 43 -16.77 -6.92 4.36
C LEU A 43 -17.00 -6.36 2.96
N GLU A 44 -16.36 -5.23 2.63
CA GLU A 44 -16.59 -4.49 1.40
C GLU A 44 -15.54 -4.75 0.32
N GLY A 45 -14.43 -5.42 0.67
CA GLY A 45 -13.27 -5.59 -0.19
C GLY A 45 -12.47 -4.30 -0.35
N TRP A 46 -11.80 -4.17 -1.50
CA TRP A 46 -11.11 -2.94 -1.88
C TRP A 46 -12.09 -1.83 -2.21
N GLU A 47 -11.77 -0.60 -1.79
CA GLU A 47 -12.53 0.61 -2.13
C GLU A 47 -12.47 0.92 -3.62
N ILE A 48 -11.30 0.73 -4.25
CA ILE A 48 -11.14 0.87 -5.69
C ILE A 48 -11.83 -0.34 -6.37
N LYS A 49 -13.11 -0.16 -6.69
CA LYS A 49 -13.93 -1.17 -7.38
C LYS A 49 -14.02 -0.93 -8.90
N ASP A 50 -13.74 0.28 -9.35
CA ASP A 50 -14.03 0.74 -10.72
C ASP A 50 -12.83 0.71 -11.68
N GLN A 51 -11.66 0.24 -11.24
CA GLN A 51 -10.50 0.12 -12.12
C GLN A 51 -10.54 -1.20 -12.88
N SER A 52 -10.31 -1.16 -14.20
CA SER A 52 -10.23 -2.33 -15.07
C SER A 52 -9.06 -3.29 -14.76
N GLY A 53 -8.27 -2.97 -13.73
CA GLY A 53 -7.12 -3.75 -13.32
C GLY A 53 -7.37 -4.56 -12.06
N LYS A 54 -6.60 -5.63 -11.89
CA LYS A 54 -6.62 -6.50 -10.72
C LYS A 54 -5.55 -6.05 -9.73
N ILE A 55 -5.91 -5.90 -8.46
CA ILE A 55 -4.92 -5.72 -7.40
C ILE A 55 -4.17 -7.05 -7.20
N VAL A 56 -2.83 -7.00 -7.33
CA VAL A 56 -1.95 -8.20 -7.29
C VAL A 56 -0.93 -8.16 -6.16
N ALA A 57 -0.70 -6.99 -5.57
CA ALA A 57 0.14 -6.83 -4.41
C ALA A 57 -0.25 -5.58 -3.61
N PHE A 58 0.15 -5.55 -2.34
CA PHE A 58 -0.07 -4.42 -1.46
C PHE A 58 1.09 -4.22 -0.46
N ILE A 59 1.18 -3.00 0.07
CA ILE A 59 2.02 -2.60 1.19
C ILE A 59 1.12 -1.90 2.21
N ASP A 60 1.28 -2.23 3.49
CA ASP A 60 0.60 -1.53 4.58
C ASP A 60 1.03 -0.06 4.64
N PHE A 61 0.07 0.86 4.60
CA PHE A 61 0.38 2.28 4.60
C PHE A 61 1.08 2.73 5.88
N ASP A 62 0.76 2.13 7.02
CA ASP A 62 1.40 2.51 8.29
C ASP A 62 2.91 2.19 8.25
N ASP A 63 3.29 1.09 7.59
CA ASP A 63 4.70 0.73 7.38
C ASP A 63 5.43 1.75 6.49
N VAL A 64 4.74 2.34 5.51
CA VAL A 64 5.28 3.42 4.67
C VAL A 64 5.38 4.72 5.46
N ALA A 65 4.32 5.06 6.19
CA ALA A 65 4.22 6.31 6.94
C ALA A 65 5.30 6.41 8.04
N GLU A 66 5.65 5.30 8.70
CA GLU A 66 6.74 5.25 9.69
C GLU A 66 8.12 5.55 9.10
N LEU A 67 8.32 5.37 7.78
CA LEU A 67 9.59 5.66 7.10
C LEU A 67 9.67 7.08 6.56
N LEU A 68 8.54 7.76 6.41
CA LEU A 68 8.52 9.11 5.88
C LEU A 68 9.01 10.08 6.97
N PRO A 69 9.99 10.95 6.67
CA PRO A 69 10.37 12.01 7.59
C PRO A 69 9.16 12.91 7.83
N TYR A 70 9.09 13.50 9.02
CA TYR A 70 8.06 14.49 9.30
C TYR A 70 8.22 15.66 8.33
N ALA A 71 7.15 16.06 7.66
CA ALA A 71 7.20 17.04 6.58
C ALA A 71 7.68 18.45 7.01
N TRP A 72 7.77 18.68 8.32
CA TRP A 72 8.05 19.98 8.93
C TRP A 72 9.35 20.00 9.75
N GLU A 73 10.11 18.90 9.78
CA GLU A 73 11.47 18.95 10.28
C GLU A 73 12.36 19.45 9.13
N ASP A 74 12.52 20.77 9.05
CA ASP A 74 13.62 21.35 8.29
C ASP A 74 14.90 20.66 8.75
N GLN A 75 15.62 20.04 7.81
CA GLN A 75 16.94 19.47 8.13
C GLN A 75 17.87 20.65 8.45
N GLU A 76 18.02 20.97 9.74
CA GLU A 76 19.16 21.75 10.24
C GLU A 76 20.48 21.01 10.00
#